data_AF-A0A259ZWU5-F1
#
_entry.id   AF-A0A259ZWU5-F1
#
_cell.length_a   1.000
_cell.length_b   1.000
_cell.length_c   1.000
_cell.angle_alpha   90.00
_cell.angle_beta   90.00
_cell.angle_gamma   90.00
#
_symmetry.space_group_name_H-M   'P 1'
#
loop_
_entity.id
_entity.type
_entity.pdbx_description
1 polymer ?
#
loop_
_entity_poly.entity_id
_entity_poly.type
_entity_poly.pdbx_seq_one_letter_code
_entity_poly.pdbx_strand_id
1 'polypeptide(L)'
;MTDDRAAHPGSAPSPKGTPMSIPDPYSEHRENYEAETAVDLRKQRLRRQSDPGPEPAVDEDTGDEHDAGTDAFDDSDDNEVFADPYQVGQDALAANEEPAIDIPAEYGGRDFDSETAELDNRPALWGLRGRVNAALGLTRPPLPESAEARFRQSVRRVQQPLPGCMVVSVIGLKGDAGKTSTTTALANTFGTHRGRGVVAWDACENSGTLGHRAHRTTDPELGPWDILENARALASADAVSGTLGHYLRLQPTHDEVLASDSSTSRQSGIGWDECAALMAVLRRHRDLIIVDTGNNATASNWQWAVQHSDILVIPLPLRRDMAILTMNMLDGIIARGYEHLVRSALILTVVLPGDKDSVDTALRLEGWLEKEFEAIGGVGRIMRVPYEPKFASGERIRYQELGQATIEAYTNVAAEIADRLADRAYERTAEYADAYAPQEFTRPSQAERRPPRRPYSIPPHSIPQPAPQSYDADADYDRHPPREQWRPRAVPPRDQPPREDPFR
;
A
#
# COMPACT_ATOMS: atom_id res chain seq x y z
N MET A 1 -78.80 17.81 -6.33
CA MET A 1 -78.30 17.53 -7.69
C MET A 1 -76.96 16.84 -7.51
N THR A 2 -76.94 15.53 -7.22
CA THR A 2 -77.22 14.38 -8.10
C THR A 2 -76.21 14.24 -9.22
N ASP A 3 -75.61 13.09 -9.57
CA ASP A 3 -75.48 11.72 -9.03
C ASP A 3 -74.36 11.06 -9.90
N ASP A 4 -73.80 9.86 -9.74
CA ASP A 4 -74.06 8.73 -8.83
C ASP A 4 -72.75 7.91 -8.64
N ARG A 5 -72.70 6.98 -7.67
CA ARG A 5 -71.61 6.01 -7.52
C ARG A 5 -72.11 4.69 -6.88
N ALA A 6 -72.27 3.63 -7.68
CA ALA A 6 -72.69 2.29 -7.23
C ALA A 6 -72.33 1.17 -8.25
N ALA A 7 -72.42 -0.15 -7.95
CA ALA A 7 -71.93 -0.91 -6.78
C ALA A 7 -72.12 -2.44 -6.98
N HIS A 8 -71.01 -3.19 -7.20
CA HIS A 8 -70.93 -4.67 -7.06
C HIS A 8 -71.86 -5.54 -7.97
N PRO A 9 -71.82 -6.90 -7.93
CA PRO A 9 -70.83 -7.86 -7.40
C PRO A 9 -70.32 -8.88 -8.46
N GLY A 10 -69.42 -9.80 -8.07
CA GLY A 10 -68.65 -10.67 -8.98
C GLY A 10 -69.25 -12.03 -9.41
N SER A 11 -68.41 -12.81 -10.12
CA SER A 11 -68.56 -14.26 -10.35
C SER A 11 -67.29 -14.88 -10.96
N ALA A 12 -66.91 -16.06 -10.46
CA ALA A 12 -66.06 -17.07 -11.10
C ALA A 12 -66.67 -18.45 -10.78
N PRO A 13 -66.67 -19.42 -11.71
CA PRO A 13 -65.64 -20.48 -11.65
C PRO A 13 -65.21 -21.11 -12.99
N SER A 14 -64.16 -21.93 -12.93
CA SER A 14 -63.47 -22.75 -13.97
C SER A 14 -64.30 -23.97 -14.47
N PRO A 15 -63.74 -25.03 -15.14
CA PRO A 15 -62.55 -25.20 -16.03
C PRO A 15 -62.85 -26.03 -17.32
N LYS A 16 -61.82 -26.32 -18.15
CA LYS A 16 -61.55 -27.51 -19.05
C LYS A 16 -60.79 -27.07 -20.32
N GLY A 17 -59.84 -27.82 -20.88
CA GLY A 17 -59.22 -29.09 -20.46
C GLY A 17 -58.12 -29.56 -21.42
N THR A 18 -57.27 -30.48 -20.98
CA THR A 18 -56.18 -31.12 -21.75
C THR A 18 -56.69 -32.31 -22.57
N PRO A 19 -56.12 -32.63 -23.75
CA PRO A 19 -56.16 -33.98 -24.32
C PRO A 19 -54.78 -34.69 -24.20
N MET A 20 -54.81 -35.95 -23.75
CA MET A 20 -53.64 -36.81 -23.59
C MET A 20 -53.13 -37.43 -24.91
N SER A 21 -51.87 -37.84 -24.91
CA SER A 21 -51.27 -38.80 -25.86
C SER A 21 -51.81 -40.23 -25.65
N ILE A 22 -51.74 -41.05 -26.71
CA ILE A 22 -51.83 -42.52 -26.65
C ILE A 22 -50.70 -43.11 -27.56
N PRO A 23 -50.04 -44.23 -27.21
CA PRO A 23 -48.72 -44.64 -27.75
C PRO A 23 -48.76 -45.91 -28.64
N ASP A 24 -47.61 -46.29 -29.23
CA ASP A 24 -47.21 -47.68 -29.60
C ASP A 24 -45.81 -47.73 -30.29
N PRO A 25 -45.16 -48.89 -30.59
CA PRO A 25 -45.10 -50.19 -29.89
C PRO A 25 -43.70 -50.89 -29.92
N TYR A 26 -42.58 -50.28 -29.51
CA TYR A 26 -41.27 -50.99 -29.44
C TYR A 26 -40.43 -50.47 -28.25
N SER A 27 -40.41 -51.04 -27.05
CA SER A 27 -40.08 -52.41 -26.60
C SER A 27 -38.61 -52.84 -26.80
N GLU A 28 -37.80 -52.53 -25.78
CA GLU A 28 -36.60 -53.23 -25.27
C GLU A 28 -35.28 -53.37 -26.08
N HIS A 29 -34.22 -52.90 -25.40
CA HIS A 29 -32.85 -53.44 -25.29
C HIS A 29 -32.16 -54.16 -26.47
N ARG A 30 -31.07 -53.55 -26.98
CA ARG A 30 -29.74 -54.19 -26.96
C ARG A 30 -28.56 -53.21 -27.16
N GLU A 31 -27.79 -53.05 -26.09
CA GLU A 31 -26.31 -52.99 -25.99
C GLU A 31 -25.43 -52.34 -27.09
N ASN A 32 -24.55 -51.46 -26.62
CA ASN A 32 -23.16 -51.23 -27.06
C ASN A 32 -22.89 -50.57 -28.42
N TYR A 33 -22.71 -49.24 -28.39
CA TYR A 33 -21.51 -48.58 -28.95
C TYR A 33 -21.36 -47.18 -28.34
N GLU A 34 -20.79 -47.07 -27.13
CA GLU A 34 -20.35 -45.77 -26.61
C GLU A 34 -19.05 -45.37 -27.31
N ALA A 35 -19.09 -44.24 -28.02
CA ALA A 35 -17.88 -43.58 -28.47
C ALA A 35 -17.18 -42.95 -27.26
N GLU A 36 -15.85 -43.12 -27.18
CA GLU A 36 -15.03 -42.70 -26.04
C GLU A 36 -15.28 -41.24 -25.66
N THR A 37 -15.73 -41.00 -24.42
CA THR A 37 -15.83 -39.65 -23.88
C THR A 37 -14.44 -39.07 -23.74
N ALA A 38 -14.16 -37.94 -24.41
CA ALA A 38 -12.85 -37.30 -24.35
C ALA A 38 -12.48 -36.93 -22.91
N VAL A 39 -11.36 -37.46 -22.43
CA VAL A 39 -10.84 -37.18 -21.09
C VAL A 39 -10.29 -35.74 -21.04
N ASP A 40 -10.93 -34.87 -20.26
CA ASP A 40 -10.41 -33.53 -19.99
C ASP A 40 -9.25 -33.60 -18.99
N LEU A 41 -8.04 -33.70 -19.54
CA LEU A 41 -6.78 -33.79 -18.78
C LEU A 41 -6.51 -32.57 -17.87
N ARG A 42 -7.29 -31.47 -17.96
CA ARG A 42 -7.15 -30.32 -17.05
C ARG A 42 -7.72 -30.54 -15.65
N LYS A 43 -8.43 -31.64 -15.39
CA LYS A 43 -8.93 -31.98 -14.03
C LYS A 43 -8.15 -33.08 -13.30
N GLN A 44 -7.13 -33.67 -13.92
CA GLN A 44 -6.17 -34.51 -13.19
C GLN A 44 -5.08 -33.64 -12.54
N ARG A 45 -5.35 -33.13 -11.33
CA ARG A 45 -4.26 -32.83 -10.38
C ARG A 45 -3.54 -34.15 -10.11
N LEU A 46 -2.24 -34.22 -10.40
CA LEU A 46 -1.41 -35.36 -10.02
C LEU A 46 -1.49 -35.56 -8.50
N ARG A 47 -2.13 -36.65 -8.07
CA ARG A 47 -1.96 -37.15 -6.70
C ARG A 47 -0.50 -37.53 -6.56
N ARG A 48 0.23 -36.80 -5.71
CA ARG A 48 1.59 -37.16 -5.31
C ARG A 48 1.50 -38.53 -4.63
N GLN A 49 2.23 -39.53 -5.13
CA GLN A 49 2.29 -40.82 -4.45
C GLN A 49 2.94 -40.63 -3.08
N SER A 50 2.27 -41.09 -2.03
CA SER A 50 2.89 -41.31 -0.72
C SER A 50 3.78 -42.55 -0.82
N ASP A 51 5.04 -42.46 -0.40
CA ASP A 51 5.88 -43.63 -0.21
C ASP A 51 5.40 -44.47 1.01
N PRO A 52 5.70 -45.78 1.05
CA PRO A 52 5.01 -46.71 1.95
C PRO A 52 5.53 -46.66 3.39
N GLY A 53 4.64 -46.35 4.33
CA GLY A 53 4.84 -46.63 5.76
C GLY A 53 4.66 -48.13 6.08
N PRO A 54 5.25 -48.63 7.19
CA PRO A 54 5.35 -50.06 7.47
C PRO A 54 4.02 -50.69 7.92
N GLU A 55 3.82 -51.96 7.57
CA GLU A 55 2.67 -52.77 8.01
C GLU A 55 2.64 -52.93 9.55
N PRO A 56 1.49 -52.74 10.22
CA PRO A 56 1.26 -53.28 11.55
C PRO A 56 0.85 -54.77 11.45
N ALA A 57 1.25 -55.55 12.46
CA ALA A 57 1.00 -56.98 12.51
C ALA A 57 -0.48 -57.34 12.70
N VAL A 58 -0.83 -58.54 12.26
CA VAL A 58 -2.13 -59.20 12.49
C VAL A 58 -2.26 -59.61 13.95
N ASP A 59 -3.41 -59.33 14.57
CA ASP A 59 -3.95 -60.12 15.68
C ASP A 59 -5.47 -60.26 15.48
N GLU A 60 -6.01 -61.44 15.79
CA GLU A 60 -7.40 -61.83 15.49
C GLU A 60 -8.36 -61.62 16.67
N ASP A 61 -9.64 -61.51 16.31
CA ASP A 61 -10.82 -61.92 17.10
C ASP A 61 -11.18 -61.16 18.39
N THR A 62 -12.21 -60.31 18.31
CA THR A 62 -13.55 -60.66 18.84
C THR A 62 -14.57 -59.60 18.43
N GLY A 63 -15.77 -60.04 18.05
CA GLY A 63 -16.83 -59.15 17.60
C GLY A 63 -17.80 -58.71 18.70
N ASP A 64 -18.43 -57.56 18.50
CA ASP A 64 -19.86 -57.39 18.74
C ASP A 64 -20.37 -56.21 17.89
N GLU A 65 -21.53 -56.38 17.26
CA GLU A 65 -22.22 -55.31 16.54
C GLU A 65 -22.94 -54.41 17.54
N HIS A 66 -22.76 -53.08 17.52
CA HIS A 66 -23.84 -52.11 17.78
C HIS A 66 -23.45 -50.64 17.44
N ASP A 67 -24.39 -49.98 16.78
CA ASP A 67 -24.64 -48.52 16.72
C ASP A 67 -23.54 -47.58 16.19
N ALA A 68 -23.46 -47.45 14.86
CA ALA A 68 -22.64 -46.45 14.17
C ALA A 68 -23.37 -45.12 14.01
N GLY A 69 -23.27 -44.27 15.04
CA GLY A 69 -23.75 -42.89 15.07
C GLY A 69 -22.69 -41.93 15.60
N THR A 70 -21.50 -41.93 15.01
CA THR A 70 -20.42 -40.99 15.34
C THR A 70 -19.88 -40.33 14.08
N ASP A 71 -19.92 -39.00 14.07
CA ASP A 71 -19.36 -38.17 13.02
C ASP A 71 -17.87 -38.51 12.83
N ALA A 72 -17.49 -38.76 11.57
CA ALA A 72 -16.09 -38.79 11.22
C ALA A 72 -15.53 -37.38 11.42
N PHE A 73 -14.56 -37.23 12.32
CA PHE A 73 -13.72 -36.04 12.37
C PHE A 73 -12.94 -36.00 11.06
N ASP A 74 -13.43 -35.19 10.13
CA ASP A 74 -12.72 -34.81 8.92
C ASP A 74 -11.55 -33.92 9.35
N ASP A 75 -10.33 -34.43 9.17
CA ASP A 75 -9.08 -33.74 9.49
C ASP A 75 -8.78 -32.72 8.37
N SER A 76 -9.74 -31.83 8.13
CA SER A 76 -9.71 -30.82 7.09
C SER A 76 -9.06 -29.54 7.62
N ASP A 77 -7.90 -29.19 7.06
CA ASP A 77 -7.15 -27.95 7.27
C ASP A 77 -7.99 -26.79 7.87
N ASP A 78 -7.58 -26.30 9.06
CA ASP A 78 -8.12 -25.09 9.73
C ASP A 78 -7.75 -23.78 8.97
N ASN A 79 -7.95 -23.75 7.65
CA ASN A 79 -8.07 -22.50 6.91
C ASN A 79 -9.47 -21.95 7.19
N GLU A 80 -9.58 -21.04 8.17
CA GLU A 80 -10.80 -20.26 8.38
C GLU A 80 -11.17 -19.55 7.07
N VAL A 81 -12.21 -20.04 6.37
CA VAL A 81 -12.66 -19.43 5.12
C VAL A 81 -13.38 -18.12 5.46
N PHE A 82 -12.61 -17.04 5.52
CA PHE A 82 -13.12 -15.70 5.76
C PHE A 82 -14.27 -15.37 4.81
N ALA A 83 -15.29 -14.67 5.30
CA ALA A 83 -16.37 -14.21 4.45
C ALA A 83 -15.82 -13.21 3.41
N ASP A 84 -16.02 -13.49 2.12
CA ASP A 84 -15.66 -12.58 1.02
C ASP A 84 -16.94 -12.01 0.36
N PRO A 85 -17.69 -11.13 1.03
CA PRO A 85 -18.91 -10.54 0.47
C PRO A 85 -18.63 -9.64 -0.74
N TYR A 86 -17.40 -9.10 -0.83
CA TYR A 86 -16.96 -8.18 -1.88
C TYR A 86 -16.29 -8.87 -3.08
N GLN A 87 -16.12 -10.20 -3.01
CA GLN A 87 -15.57 -11.05 -4.06
C GLN A 87 -14.17 -10.61 -4.53
N VAL A 88 -13.32 -10.18 -3.60
CA VAL A 88 -11.92 -9.79 -3.89
C VAL A 88 -11.00 -11.01 -4.03
N GLY A 89 -11.43 -12.18 -3.57
CA GLY A 89 -10.71 -13.44 -3.59
C GLY A 89 -10.04 -13.74 -2.25
N GLN A 90 -10.11 -15.01 -1.82
CA GLN A 90 -9.52 -15.47 -0.56
C GLN A 90 -8.03 -15.15 -0.47
N ASP A 91 -7.23 -15.38 -1.52
CA ASP A 91 -5.81 -15.04 -1.56
C ASP A 91 -5.54 -13.54 -1.29
N ALA A 92 -6.46 -12.65 -1.68
CA ALA A 92 -6.32 -11.21 -1.48
C ALA A 92 -6.72 -10.76 -0.06
N LEU A 93 -7.57 -11.52 0.63
CA LEU A 93 -7.89 -11.36 2.05
C LEU A 93 -6.82 -12.02 2.93
N ALA A 94 -6.33 -13.20 2.54
CA ALA A 94 -5.33 -14.01 3.22
C ALA A 94 -3.91 -13.44 3.09
N ALA A 95 -3.64 -12.50 2.18
CA ALA A 95 -2.40 -11.72 2.15
C ALA A 95 -2.16 -10.89 3.44
N ASN A 96 -3.09 -10.93 4.39
CA ASN A 96 -2.99 -10.40 5.74
C ASN A 96 -2.36 -11.37 6.76
N GLU A 97 -2.27 -12.66 6.45
CA GLU A 97 -1.57 -13.67 7.25
C GLU A 97 -0.29 -14.10 6.53
N GLU A 98 0.80 -14.15 7.29
CA GLU A 98 2.11 -14.54 6.77
C GLU A 98 2.13 -16.07 6.58
N PRO A 99 2.55 -16.59 5.40
CA PRO A 99 2.66 -18.03 5.21
C PRO A 99 3.84 -18.56 6.03
N ALA A 100 3.54 -19.31 7.09
CA ALA A 100 4.55 -19.95 7.92
C ALA A 100 5.36 -20.99 7.13
N ILE A 101 6.66 -20.74 6.97
CA ILE A 101 7.63 -21.70 6.40
C ILE A 101 8.96 -21.60 7.17
N ASP A 102 9.38 -22.68 7.84
CA ASP A 102 10.69 -22.82 8.49
C ASP A 102 11.77 -23.28 7.48
N ILE A 103 12.92 -22.61 7.30
CA ILE A 103 14.23 -23.29 7.10
C ILE A 103 15.42 -22.55 7.83
N PRO A 104 16.74 -22.49 7.44
CA PRO A 104 17.82 -22.13 8.38
C PRO A 104 18.68 -20.88 8.05
N ALA A 105 19.19 -20.26 9.12
CA ALA A 105 20.07 -19.09 9.04
C ALA A 105 21.43 -19.35 8.32
N GLU A 106 21.61 -18.83 7.10
CA GLU A 106 22.83 -18.14 6.65
C GLU A 106 22.66 -17.46 5.27
N TYR A 107 22.27 -16.17 5.25
CA TYR A 107 22.51 -15.31 4.09
C TYR A 107 22.85 -13.85 4.46
N GLY A 108 23.87 -13.69 5.31
CA GLY A 108 24.52 -12.40 5.53
C GLY A 108 25.25 -11.95 4.27
N GLY A 109 24.66 -11.04 3.50
CA GLY A 109 25.16 -10.74 2.16
C GLY A 109 24.72 -9.43 1.52
N ARG A 110 25.22 -8.28 2.02
CA ARG A 110 26.08 -7.34 1.25
C ARG A 110 26.50 -6.09 2.04
N ASP A 111 27.61 -6.22 2.77
CA ASP A 111 28.58 -5.13 2.90
C ASP A 111 29.26 -4.89 1.53
N PHE A 112 28.61 -4.13 0.65
CA PHE A 112 29.23 -3.68 -0.61
C PHE A 112 29.06 -2.19 -0.94
N ASP A 113 28.36 -1.43 -0.09
CA ASP A 113 28.40 0.03 -0.04
C ASP A 113 28.92 0.51 1.34
N SER A 114 30.12 0.04 1.70
CA SER A 114 30.82 0.53 2.89
C SER A 114 31.28 1.97 2.68
N GLU A 115 30.79 2.88 3.53
CA GLU A 115 31.40 4.16 3.86
C GLU A 115 31.74 5.11 2.70
N THR A 116 30.72 5.54 1.96
CA THR A 116 30.46 6.98 1.96
C THR A 116 28.97 7.23 2.03
N ALA A 117 28.52 7.89 3.10
CA ALA A 117 27.37 8.76 2.95
C ALA A 117 27.80 9.80 1.90
N GLU A 118 27.31 9.67 0.65
CA GLU A 118 27.54 10.68 -0.38
C GLU A 118 27.10 12.01 0.21
N LEU A 119 28.09 12.83 0.58
CA LEU A 119 27.85 14.15 1.13
C LEU A 119 27.14 14.89 0.02
N ASP A 120 25.87 15.18 0.25
CA ASP A 120 24.99 15.82 -0.73
C ASP A 120 25.54 17.21 -1.06
N ASN A 121 26.41 17.24 -2.04
CA ASN A 121 27.24 18.37 -2.44
C ASN A 121 26.42 19.45 -3.18
N ARG A 122 25.10 19.25 -3.33
CA ARG A 122 24.21 20.31 -3.81
C ARG A 122 24.36 21.54 -2.90
N PRO A 123 24.40 22.77 -3.45
CA PRO A 123 24.60 23.99 -2.68
C PRO A 123 23.67 24.07 -1.47
N ALA A 124 24.15 24.52 -0.32
CA ALA A 124 23.30 24.85 0.81
C ALA A 124 22.24 25.88 0.38
N LEU A 125 21.01 25.69 0.84
CA LEU A 125 19.86 26.57 0.63
C LEU A 125 19.43 27.24 1.94
N TRP A 126 19.78 26.69 3.10
CA TRP A 126 19.33 27.16 4.41
C TRP A 126 20.44 27.84 5.23
N GLY A 127 20.02 28.60 6.24
CA GLY A 127 20.91 29.28 7.18
C GLY A 127 21.86 30.29 6.52
N LEU A 128 22.98 30.57 7.18
CA LEU A 128 23.96 31.54 6.67
C LEU A 128 24.62 31.10 5.36
N ARG A 129 24.92 29.80 5.19
CA ARG A 129 25.50 29.29 3.94
C ARG A 129 24.54 29.41 2.75
N GLY A 130 23.27 29.09 2.94
CA GLY A 130 22.23 29.30 1.92
C GLY A 130 22.09 30.75 1.49
N ARG A 131 22.05 31.68 2.46
CA ARG A 131 22.00 33.12 2.18
C ARG A 131 23.25 33.62 1.45
N VAL A 132 24.44 33.13 1.80
CA VAL A 132 25.70 33.46 1.11
C VAL A 132 25.75 32.88 -0.31
N ASN A 133 25.27 31.65 -0.51
CA ASN A 133 25.15 31.03 -1.83
C ASN A 133 24.20 31.83 -2.74
N ALA A 134 23.00 32.15 -2.24
CA ALA A 134 22.01 32.92 -2.97
C ALA A 134 22.49 34.35 -3.31
N ALA A 135 23.21 35.01 -2.40
CA ALA A 135 23.70 36.38 -2.60
C ALA A 135 24.93 36.49 -3.51
N LEU A 136 25.82 35.48 -3.51
CA LEU A 136 27.10 35.53 -4.22
C LEU A 136 27.20 34.54 -5.40
N GLY A 137 26.13 33.82 -5.72
CA GLY A 137 26.14 32.76 -6.75
C GLY A 137 27.05 31.58 -6.41
N LEU A 138 27.37 31.38 -5.12
CA LEU A 138 28.28 30.33 -4.66
C LEU A 138 27.54 29.00 -4.51
N THR A 139 28.29 27.91 -4.68
CA THR A 139 27.77 26.53 -4.64
C THR A 139 28.21 25.75 -3.40
N ARG A 140 28.43 26.44 -2.26
CA ARG A 140 29.01 25.80 -1.06
C ARG A 140 28.03 24.80 -0.45
N PRO A 141 28.41 23.53 -0.19
CA PRO A 141 27.52 22.56 0.43
C PRO A 141 27.17 22.94 1.88
N PRO A 142 26.09 22.35 2.45
CA PRO A 142 25.78 22.50 3.87
C PRO A 142 26.94 22.01 4.77
N LEU A 143 26.97 22.46 6.02
CA LEU A 143 27.84 21.83 7.03
C LEU A 143 27.28 20.45 7.36
N PRO A 144 28.11 19.41 7.61
CA PRO A 144 27.63 18.06 7.92
C PRO A 144 26.63 18.01 9.09
N GLU A 145 26.82 18.85 10.11
CA GLU A 145 25.94 18.93 11.29
C GLU A 145 24.85 20.02 11.19
N SER A 146 24.62 20.60 10.02
CA SER A 146 23.55 21.60 9.86
C SER A 146 22.16 20.95 9.85
N ALA A 147 21.13 21.72 10.20
CA ALA A 147 19.74 21.28 10.06
C ALA A 147 19.43 20.83 8.62
N GLU A 148 19.98 21.52 7.62
CA GLU A 148 19.81 21.16 6.21
C GLU A 148 20.47 19.82 5.84
N ALA A 149 21.66 19.52 6.38
CA ALA A 149 22.32 18.23 6.14
C ALA A 149 21.53 17.07 6.77
N ARG A 150 21.07 17.24 8.02
CA ARG A 150 20.18 16.28 8.69
C ARG A 150 18.86 16.09 7.92
N PHE A 151 18.22 17.19 7.51
CA PHE A 151 17.01 17.15 6.70
C PHE A 151 17.21 16.40 5.38
N ARG A 152 18.30 16.68 4.64
CA ARG A 152 18.64 15.96 3.41
C ARG A 152 18.90 14.47 3.64
N GLN A 153 19.48 14.09 4.78
CA GLN A 153 19.64 12.68 5.17
C GLN A 153 18.29 12.02 5.46
N SER A 154 17.40 12.69 6.20
CA SER A 154 16.03 12.22 6.43
C SER A 154 15.24 12.09 5.13
N VAL A 155 15.37 13.01 4.18
CA VAL A 155 14.77 12.89 2.84
C VAL A 155 15.28 11.64 2.10
N ARG A 156 16.58 11.31 2.18
CA ARG A 156 17.11 10.06 1.57
C ARG A 156 16.51 8.81 2.21
N ARG A 157 16.37 8.77 3.55
CA ARG A 157 15.68 7.70 4.28
C ARG A 157 14.20 7.58 3.86
N VAL A 158 13.48 8.69 3.76
CA VAL A 158 12.09 8.73 3.24
C VAL A 158 11.98 8.20 1.81
N GLN A 159 13.03 8.31 1.01
CA GLN A 159 13.10 7.87 -0.39
C GLN A 159 13.54 6.41 -0.59
N GLN A 160 13.90 5.67 0.47
CA GLN A 160 14.38 4.29 0.33
C GLN A 160 13.29 3.35 -0.23
N PRO A 161 13.65 2.30 -0.99
CA PRO A 161 12.68 1.30 -1.45
C PRO A 161 11.93 0.67 -0.26
N LEU A 162 10.62 0.46 -0.42
CA LEU A 162 9.80 -0.30 0.53
C LEU A 162 9.39 -1.60 -0.18
N PRO A 163 9.72 -2.81 0.34
CA PRO A 163 9.38 -4.07 -0.30
C PRO A 163 7.88 -4.41 -0.17
N GLY A 164 7.10 -4.21 -1.23
CA GLY A 164 5.65 -4.44 -1.23
C GLY A 164 4.87 -3.30 -0.59
N CYS A 165 3.58 -3.54 -0.30
CA CYS A 165 2.72 -2.53 0.33
C CYS A 165 2.85 -2.55 1.85
N MET A 166 3.19 -1.40 2.42
CA MET A 166 3.29 -1.15 3.85
C MET A 166 2.03 -0.47 4.40
N VAL A 167 1.71 -0.72 5.67
CA VAL A 167 0.57 -0.15 6.39
C VAL A 167 1.03 0.52 7.69
N VAL A 168 0.69 1.80 7.84
CA VAL A 168 0.98 2.60 9.03
C VAL A 168 -0.33 3.15 9.59
N SER A 169 -0.77 2.70 10.76
CA SER A 169 -1.97 3.25 11.41
C SER A 169 -1.65 4.36 12.40
N VAL A 170 -2.32 5.49 12.24
CA VAL A 170 -2.28 6.61 13.18
C VAL A 170 -3.43 6.47 14.17
N ILE A 171 -3.12 6.02 15.39
CA ILE A 171 -4.10 5.60 16.40
C ILE A 171 -4.14 6.53 17.62
N GLY A 172 -5.20 6.40 18.44
CA GLY A 172 -5.36 7.16 19.68
C GLY A 172 -6.82 7.37 20.10
N LEU A 173 -7.13 7.10 21.37
CA LEU A 173 -8.48 7.10 21.93
C LEU A 173 -9.15 8.50 22.02
N LYS A 174 -8.35 9.56 21.99
CA LYS A 174 -8.86 10.93 22.10
C LYS A 174 -9.00 11.57 20.71
N GLY A 175 -10.17 12.17 20.44
CA GLY A 175 -10.49 12.76 19.12
C GLY A 175 -9.60 13.94 18.72
N ASP A 176 -9.20 14.78 19.68
CA ASP A 176 -8.35 15.97 19.51
C ASP A 176 -6.84 15.69 19.72
N ALA A 177 -6.42 14.42 19.80
CA ALA A 177 -5.01 14.04 19.94
C ALA A 177 -4.14 14.44 18.73
N GLY A 178 -4.76 14.71 17.57
CA GLY A 178 -4.07 15.16 16.36
C GLY A 178 -3.89 14.11 15.26
N LYS A 179 -4.57 12.95 15.35
CA LYS A 179 -4.51 11.83 14.38
C LYS A 179 -4.60 12.30 12.93
N THR A 180 -5.73 12.84 12.51
CA THR A 180 -5.96 13.29 11.12
C THR A 180 -4.90 14.28 10.63
N SER A 181 -4.46 15.20 11.49
CA SER A 181 -3.41 16.16 11.15
C SER A 181 -2.05 15.47 10.96
N THR A 182 -1.73 14.49 11.80
CA THR A 182 -0.53 13.66 11.70
C THR A 182 -0.57 12.80 10.44
N THR A 183 -1.68 12.12 10.17
CA THR A 183 -1.92 11.33 8.95
C THR A 183 -1.73 12.17 7.70
N THR A 184 -2.37 13.35 7.65
CA THR A 184 -2.23 14.29 6.52
C THR A 184 -0.80 14.79 6.37
N ALA A 185 -0.10 15.10 7.47
CA ALA A 185 1.27 15.59 7.42
C ALA A 185 2.27 14.52 6.98
N LEU A 186 2.13 13.28 7.48
CA LEU A 186 2.94 12.13 7.05
C LEU A 186 2.70 11.81 5.57
N ALA A 187 1.43 11.75 5.13
CA ALA A 187 1.08 11.52 3.73
C ALA A 187 1.68 12.59 2.81
N ASN A 188 1.47 13.87 3.13
CA ASN A 188 2.06 14.98 2.38
C ASN A 188 3.61 14.92 2.35
N THR A 189 4.27 14.53 3.46
CA THR A 189 5.73 14.38 3.52
C THR A 189 6.23 13.23 2.65
N PHE A 190 5.62 12.04 2.77
CA PHE A 190 5.97 10.88 1.96
C PHE A 190 5.67 11.14 0.48
N GLY A 191 4.53 11.73 0.14
CA GLY A 191 4.19 12.17 -1.22
C GLY A 191 5.23 13.14 -1.78
N THR A 192 5.55 14.21 -1.03
CA THR A 192 6.50 15.26 -1.48
C THR A 192 7.88 14.68 -1.82
N HIS A 193 8.34 13.68 -1.07
CA HIS A 193 9.69 13.15 -1.20
C HIS A 193 9.78 11.88 -2.06
N ARG A 194 8.76 11.01 -2.06
CA ARG A 194 8.70 9.78 -2.89
C ARG A 194 8.03 9.97 -4.24
N GLY A 195 7.06 10.90 -4.33
CA GLY A 195 6.43 11.35 -5.58
C GLY A 195 5.23 10.55 -6.09
N ARG A 196 4.91 9.37 -5.52
CA ARG A 196 3.65 8.62 -5.70
C ARG A 196 3.61 7.40 -4.77
N GLY A 197 2.56 6.58 -4.89
CA GLY A 197 2.46 5.28 -4.21
C GLY A 197 1.94 5.36 -2.77
N VAL A 198 1.68 6.57 -2.27
CA VAL A 198 1.20 6.86 -0.92
C VAL A 198 -0.30 7.12 -0.96
N VAL A 199 -1.07 6.50 -0.06
CA VAL A 199 -2.48 6.83 0.17
C VAL A 199 -2.74 7.03 1.66
N ALA A 200 -3.44 8.11 2.01
CA ALA A 200 -4.00 8.31 3.34
C ALA A 200 -5.47 7.88 3.32
N TRP A 201 -5.86 6.96 4.21
CA TRP A 201 -7.22 6.41 4.27
C TRP A 201 -7.88 6.76 5.60
N ASP A 202 -9.04 7.40 5.53
CA ASP A 202 -9.90 7.70 6.68
C ASP A 202 -10.75 6.46 7.06
N ALA A 203 -10.30 5.73 8.08
CA ALA A 203 -10.96 4.54 8.61
C ALA A 203 -11.77 4.88 9.88
N CYS A 204 -12.69 5.82 9.73
CA CYS A 204 -13.68 6.18 10.75
C CYS A 204 -15.04 5.50 10.44
N GLU A 205 -15.71 4.95 11.47
CA GLU A 205 -16.99 4.22 11.31
C GLU A 205 -18.10 5.07 10.66
N ASN A 206 -18.25 6.34 11.10
CA ASN A 206 -19.51 7.09 10.96
C ASN A 206 -19.36 8.46 10.26
N SER A 207 -18.20 9.11 10.37
CA SER A 207 -17.81 10.34 9.65
C SER A 207 -16.39 10.72 10.08
N GLY A 208 -15.45 10.63 9.15
CA GLY A 208 -14.06 11.05 9.32
C GLY A 208 -13.85 12.54 9.09
N THR A 209 -12.60 13.00 9.24
CA THR A 209 -12.25 14.42 8.98
C THR A 209 -11.10 14.63 7.99
N LEU A 210 -10.45 13.56 7.52
CA LEU A 210 -9.32 13.61 6.60
C LEU A 210 -9.71 14.26 5.26
N GLY A 211 -10.92 13.94 4.76
CA GLY A 211 -11.49 14.54 3.56
C GLY A 211 -11.71 16.06 3.63
N HIS A 212 -11.84 16.62 4.84
CA HIS A 212 -11.91 18.07 5.07
C HIS A 212 -10.51 18.71 5.14
N ARG A 213 -9.49 17.96 5.62
CA ARG A 213 -8.09 18.39 5.65
C ARG A 213 -7.41 18.35 4.29
N ALA A 214 -7.88 17.48 3.39
CA ALA A 214 -7.33 17.26 2.05
C ALA A 214 -7.86 18.21 0.96
N HIS A 215 -7.17 18.26 -0.18
CA HIS A 215 -7.68 18.82 -1.44
C HIS A 215 -8.83 17.95 -1.98
N ARG A 216 -9.84 18.60 -2.58
CA ARG A 216 -10.97 17.96 -3.24
C ARG A 216 -10.74 18.04 -4.75
N THR A 217 -10.58 16.91 -5.42
CA THR A 217 -10.26 16.83 -6.87
C THR A 217 -11.34 16.16 -7.71
N THR A 218 -12.32 15.52 -7.07
CA THR A 218 -13.37 14.73 -7.71
C THR A 218 -14.74 15.35 -7.43
N ASP A 219 -15.61 15.39 -8.45
CA ASP A 219 -17.01 15.77 -8.36
C ASP A 219 -17.81 14.85 -9.31
N PRO A 220 -18.71 13.98 -8.81
CA PRO A 220 -19.05 13.78 -7.40
C PRO A 220 -17.87 13.25 -6.57
N GLU A 221 -17.95 13.40 -5.25
CA GLU A 221 -17.00 12.80 -4.33
C GLU A 221 -17.30 11.30 -4.18
N LEU A 222 -16.44 10.46 -4.76
CA LEU A 222 -16.41 9.03 -4.51
C LEU A 222 -15.64 8.72 -3.21
N GLY A 223 -15.94 7.58 -2.59
CA GLY A 223 -15.39 7.16 -1.31
C GLY A 223 -15.27 5.64 -1.16
N PRO A 224 -15.20 5.12 0.08
CA PRO A 224 -14.88 3.71 0.34
C PRO A 224 -15.96 2.76 -0.18
N TRP A 225 -17.24 3.14 -0.10
CA TRP A 225 -18.33 2.33 -0.61
C TRP A 225 -18.31 2.19 -2.14
N ASP A 226 -17.94 3.25 -2.87
CA ASP A 226 -17.80 3.18 -4.34
C ASP A 226 -16.64 2.24 -4.75
N ILE A 227 -15.59 2.16 -3.94
CA ILE A 227 -14.52 1.15 -4.09
C ILE A 227 -15.06 -0.25 -3.80
N LEU A 228 -15.80 -0.43 -2.69
CA LEU A 228 -16.37 -1.72 -2.29
C LEU A 228 -17.35 -2.29 -3.34
N GLU A 229 -18.23 -1.44 -3.89
CA GLU A 229 -19.15 -1.78 -4.98
C GLU A 229 -18.41 -2.24 -6.27
N ASN A 230 -17.13 -1.87 -6.42
CA ASN A 230 -16.27 -2.25 -7.54
C ASN A 230 -15.09 -3.15 -7.14
N ALA A 231 -15.05 -3.66 -5.90
CA ALA A 231 -13.83 -4.22 -5.30
C ALA A 231 -13.31 -5.44 -6.06
N ARG A 232 -14.19 -6.38 -6.46
CA ARG A 232 -13.86 -7.52 -7.33
C ARG A 232 -13.12 -7.11 -8.61
N ALA A 233 -13.53 -6.01 -9.25
CA ALA A 233 -12.90 -5.55 -10.48
C ALA A 233 -11.55 -4.87 -10.20
N LEU A 234 -11.46 -4.09 -9.12
CA LEU A 234 -10.25 -3.38 -8.69
C LEU A 234 -9.16 -4.32 -8.14
N ALA A 235 -9.53 -5.37 -7.43
CA ALA A 235 -8.61 -6.40 -6.93
C ALA A 235 -8.15 -7.39 -8.03
N SER A 236 -8.86 -7.46 -9.16
CA SER A 236 -8.61 -8.45 -10.22
C SER A 236 -7.21 -8.35 -10.85
N ALA A 237 -6.70 -9.49 -11.35
CA ALA A 237 -5.42 -9.56 -12.07
C ALA A 237 -5.35 -8.58 -13.25
N ASP A 238 -6.48 -8.35 -13.94
CA ASP A 238 -6.61 -7.47 -15.11
C ASP A 238 -6.81 -5.98 -14.77
N ALA A 239 -6.88 -5.62 -13.47
CA ALA A 239 -7.10 -4.26 -13.03
C ALA A 239 -5.98 -3.30 -13.51
N VAL A 240 -6.36 -2.26 -14.26
CA VAL A 240 -5.43 -1.21 -14.68
C VAL A 240 -5.01 -0.39 -13.46
N SER A 241 -3.69 -0.26 -13.24
CA SER A 241 -3.09 0.42 -12.08
C SER A 241 -3.68 1.81 -11.77
N GLY A 242 -4.06 2.58 -12.81
CA GLY A 242 -4.65 3.91 -12.65
C GLY A 242 -6.14 3.95 -12.25
N THR A 243 -6.89 2.86 -12.35
CA THR A 243 -8.35 2.86 -12.14
C THR A 243 -8.75 3.30 -10.73
N LEU A 244 -8.00 2.85 -9.71
CA LEU A 244 -8.24 3.24 -8.32
C LEU A 244 -8.16 4.76 -8.11
N GLY A 245 -7.34 5.47 -8.89
CA GLY A 245 -7.18 6.92 -8.79
C GLY A 245 -8.46 7.72 -9.09
N HIS A 246 -9.49 7.10 -9.67
CA HIS A 246 -10.81 7.73 -9.83
C HIS A 246 -11.53 7.93 -8.49
N TYR A 247 -11.29 7.04 -7.52
CA TYR A 247 -11.92 7.01 -6.20
C TYR A 247 -11.13 7.78 -5.14
N LEU A 248 -9.96 8.32 -5.51
CA LEU A 248 -9.00 8.92 -4.59
C LEU A 248 -8.77 10.41 -4.90
N ARG A 249 -8.50 11.19 -3.85
CA ARG A 249 -8.24 12.63 -3.99
C ARG A 249 -6.75 12.89 -4.15
N LEU A 250 -6.28 13.18 -5.36
CA LEU A 250 -4.86 13.48 -5.62
C LEU A 250 -4.45 14.82 -5.03
N GLN A 251 -3.41 14.82 -4.19
CA GLN A 251 -2.90 16.02 -3.53
C GLN A 251 -1.82 16.70 -4.38
N PRO A 252 -1.59 18.02 -4.22
CA PRO A 252 -0.47 18.74 -4.85
C PRO A 252 0.92 18.18 -4.47
N THR A 253 0.97 17.40 -3.39
CA THR A 253 2.12 16.68 -2.85
C THR A 253 2.28 15.26 -3.41
N HIS A 254 1.41 14.81 -4.33
CA HIS A 254 1.42 13.49 -5.00
C HIS A 254 1.10 12.26 -4.14
N ASP A 255 0.81 12.45 -2.85
CA ASP A 255 -0.02 11.51 -2.10
C ASP A 255 -1.49 11.61 -2.53
N GLU A 256 -2.27 10.60 -2.17
CA GLU A 256 -3.69 10.52 -2.45
C GLU A 256 -4.49 10.29 -1.18
N VAL A 257 -5.74 10.74 -1.13
CA VAL A 257 -6.61 10.62 0.05
C VAL A 257 -7.88 9.86 -0.29
N LEU A 258 -8.08 8.72 0.38
CA LEU A 258 -9.38 8.05 0.51
C LEU A 258 -10.09 8.68 1.71
N ALA A 259 -10.96 9.65 1.44
CA ALA A 259 -11.81 10.25 2.46
C ALA A 259 -12.88 9.27 2.94
N SER A 260 -13.38 9.45 4.17
CA SER A 260 -14.52 8.68 4.67
C SER A 260 -15.77 9.01 3.85
N ASP A 261 -16.77 8.13 3.91
CA ASP A 261 -18.11 8.55 3.50
C ASP A 261 -18.59 9.71 4.41
N SER A 262 -19.36 10.63 3.83
CA SER A 262 -20.06 11.72 4.53
C SER A 262 -21.58 11.61 4.41
N SER A 263 -22.07 10.53 3.79
CA SER A 263 -23.48 10.22 3.63
C SER A 263 -24.15 9.91 4.98
N THR A 264 -25.06 10.77 5.40
CA THR A 264 -25.87 10.58 6.61
C THR A 264 -27.05 9.63 6.42
N SER A 265 -27.22 9.06 5.23
CA SER A 265 -28.34 8.15 4.88
C SER A 265 -27.97 6.67 4.84
N ARG A 266 -26.68 6.30 4.89
CA ARG A 266 -26.26 4.90 4.99
C ARG A 266 -26.53 4.37 6.40
N GLN A 267 -27.00 3.12 6.49
CA GLN A 267 -27.36 2.46 7.75
C GLN A 267 -26.25 1.59 8.34
N SER A 268 -25.19 1.35 7.56
CA SER A 268 -24.00 0.58 7.95
C SER A 268 -22.76 1.45 7.85
N GLY A 269 -21.86 1.33 8.83
CA GLY A 269 -20.51 1.88 8.78
C GLY A 269 -19.52 0.90 8.14
N ILE A 270 -18.27 1.34 7.98
CA ILE A 270 -17.15 0.48 7.53
C ILE A 270 -16.73 -0.43 8.70
N GLY A 271 -16.92 -1.74 8.58
CA GLY A 271 -16.54 -2.76 9.56
C GLY A 271 -15.28 -3.54 9.19
N TRP A 272 -15.17 -4.77 9.70
CA TRP A 272 -14.01 -5.65 9.51
C TRP A 272 -13.85 -6.07 8.04
N ASP A 273 -14.92 -6.65 7.46
CA ASP A 273 -14.91 -7.21 6.10
C ASP A 273 -14.76 -6.09 5.05
N GLU A 274 -15.37 -4.93 5.30
CA GLU A 274 -15.16 -3.72 4.49
C GLU A 274 -13.70 -3.28 4.51
N CYS A 275 -13.07 -3.24 5.70
CA CYS A 275 -11.66 -2.88 5.82
C CYS A 275 -10.75 -3.89 5.12
N ALA A 276 -11.02 -5.19 5.23
CA ALA A 276 -10.25 -6.24 4.57
C ALA A 276 -10.34 -6.12 3.03
N ALA A 277 -11.55 -5.93 2.49
CA ALA A 277 -11.75 -5.75 1.04
C ALA A 277 -11.18 -4.43 0.51
N LEU A 278 -11.30 -3.33 1.27
CA LEU A 278 -10.64 -2.06 0.93
C LEU A 278 -9.12 -2.24 0.90
N MET A 279 -8.54 -2.90 1.91
CA MET A 279 -7.10 -3.13 1.99
C MET A 279 -6.59 -4.01 0.84
N ALA A 280 -7.33 -5.08 0.48
CA ALA A 280 -7.02 -5.93 -0.67
C ALA A 280 -6.92 -5.11 -1.98
N VAL A 281 -7.81 -4.14 -2.18
CA VAL A 281 -7.75 -3.19 -3.30
C VAL A 281 -6.57 -2.22 -3.14
N LEU A 282 -6.41 -1.56 -1.98
CA LEU A 282 -5.38 -0.55 -1.78
C LEU A 282 -3.95 -1.12 -1.96
N ARG A 283 -3.65 -2.29 -1.37
CA ARG A 283 -2.32 -2.95 -1.41
C ARG A 283 -1.90 -3.36 -2.83
N ARG A 284 -2.85 -3.58 -3.73
CA ARG A 284 -2.59 -3.87 -5.15
C ARG A 284 -2.11 -2.65 -5.94
N HIS A 285 -2.48 -1.45 -5.50
CA HIS A 285 -2.29 -0.20 -6.24
C HIS A 285 -1.33 0.79 -5.57
N ARG A 286 -0.86 0.52 -4.34
CA ARG A 286 -0.08 1.45 -3.51
C ARG A 286 1.04 0.72 -2.76
N ASP A 287 2.11 1.45 -2.48
CA ASP A 287 3.29 0.96 -1.75
C ASP A 287 3.24 1.33 -0.27
N LEU A 288 2.48 2.38 0.10
CA LEU A 288 2.34 2.86 1.46
C LEU A 288 0.91 3.35 1.73
N ILE A 289 0.26 2.73 2.70
CA ILE A 289 -1.08 3.09 3.19
C ILE A 289 -0.93 3.67 4.59
N ILE A 290 -1.45 4.88 4.80
CA ILE A 290 -1.46 5.56 6.11
C ILE A 290 -2.91 5.65 6.57
N VAL A 291 -3.28 4.88 7.59
CA VAL A 291 -4.66 4.77 8.08
C VAL A 291 -4.89 5.79 9.19
N ASP A 292 -5.84 6.71 8.98
CA ASP A 292 -6.36 7.60 10.01
C ASP A 292 -7.53 6.90 10.72
N THR A 293 -7.32 6.39 11.93
CA THR A 293 -8.36 5.59 12.60
C THR A 293 -9.39 6.47 13.30
N GLY A 294 -10.59 5.91 13.52
CA GLY A 294 -11.51 6.40 14.54
C GLY A 294 -10.90 6.46 15.96
N ASN A 295 -11.69 6.93 16.93
CA ASN A 295 -11.31 7.04 18.33
C ASN A 295 -11.89 5.93 19.23
N ASN A 296 -12.65 4.99 18.66
CA ASN A 296 -13.29 3.89 19.37
C ASN A 296 -12.46 2.60 19.24
N ALA A 297 -11.77 2.18 20.31
CA ALA A 297 -10.95 0.97 20.27
C ALA A 297 -11.73 -0.36 20.32
N THR A 298 -13.04 -0.32 20.56
CA THR A 298 -13.90 -1.51 20.42
C THR A 298 -14.56 -1.60 19.05
N ALA A 299 -14.32 -0.63 18.15
CA ALA A 299 -14.76 -0.70 16.77
C ALA A 299 -14.02 -1.81 16.00
N SER A 300 -14.74 -2.55 15.16
CA SER A 300 -14.15 -3.63 14.36
C SER A 300 -13.12 -3.09 13.36
N ASN A 301 -13.39 -1.96 12.71
CA ASN A 301 -12.43 -1.31 11.81
C ASN A 301 -11.17 -0.79 12.52
N TRP A 302 -11.26 -0.38 13.78
CA TRP A 302 -10.12 0.05 14.58
C TRP A 302 -9.25 -1.14 14.99
N GLN A 303 -9.89 -2.24 15.41
CA GLN A 303 -9.19 -3.48 15.74
C GLN A 303 -8.49 -4.07 14.51
N TRP A 304 -9.19 -4.06 13.36
CA TRP A 304 -8.65 -4.42 12.06
C TRP A 304 -7.43 -3.56 11.70
N ALA A 305 -7.55 -2.24 11.79
CA ALA A 305 -6.46 -1.31 11.45
C ALA A 305 -5.22 -1.54 12.32
N VAL A 306 -5.41 -1.79 13.62
CA VAL A 306 -4.29 -2.15 14.50
C VAL A 306 -3.68 -3.49 14.10
N GLN A 307 -4.47 -4.55 13.93
CA GLN A 307 -3.97 -5.90 13.62
C GLN A 307 -3.19 -5.96 12.30
N HIS A 308 -3.60 -5.21 11.28
CA HIS A 308 -3.00 -5.23 9.95
C HIS A 308 -2.04 -4.04 9.68
N SER A 309 -1.41 -3.50 10.73
CA SER A 309 -0.37 -2.47 10.62
C SER A 309 1.03 -3.04 10.80
N ASP A 310 2.01 -2.51 10.07
CA ASP A 310 3.43 -2.74 10.33
C ASP A 310 3.94 -1.88 11.50
N ILE A 311 3.43 -0.65 11.57
CA ILE A 311 3.82 0.38 12.54
C ILE A 311 2.59 1.14 13.02
N LEU A 312 2.50 1.34 14.33
CA LEU A 312 1.55 2.24 14.97
C LEU A 312 2.20 3.61 15.22
N VAL A 313 1.53 4.69 14.83
CA VAL A 313 1.92 6.07 15.13
C VAL A 313 0.90 6.68 16.07
N ILE A 314 1.34 7.26 17.18
CA ILE A 314 0.45 7.71 18.26
C ILE A 314 0.73 9.18 18.59
N PRO A 315 -0.06 10.12 18.05
CA PRO A 315 -0.02 11.52 18.43
C PRO A 315 -0.43 11.70 19.90
N LEU A 316 0.46 12.30 20.68
CA LEU A 316 0.29 12.47 22.12
C LEU A 316 0.53 13.92 22.53
N PRO A 317 -0.53 14.70 22.78
CA PRO A 317 -0.41 15.94 23.54
C PRO A 317 0.25 15.64 24.89
N LEU A 318 1.33 16.34 25.21
CA LEU A 318 2.22 16.05 26.34
C LEU A 318 1.54 16.43 27.67
N ARG A 319 0.59 15.61 28.09
CA ARG A 319 -0.20 15.74 29.32
C ARG A 319 -0.34 14.38 30.00
N ARG A 320 -0.31 14.37 31.33
CA ARG A 320 -0.34 13.13 32.13
C ARG A 320 -1.61 12.30 31.92
N ASP A 321 -2.76 12.94 31.73
CA ASP A 321 -4.03 12.25 31.48
C ASP A 321 -4.07 11.58 30.10
N MET A 322 -3.57 12.26 29.07
CA MET A 322 -3.45 11.68 27.71
C MET A 322 -2.43 10.55 27.65
N ALA A 323 -1.34 10.66 28.42
CA ALA A 323 -0.35 9.59 28.56
C ALA A 323 -0.97 8.34 29.21
N ILE A 324 -1.72 8.48 30.30
CA ILE A 324 -2.41 7.36 30.96
C ILE A 324 -3.42 6.69 30.02
N LEU A 325 -4.21 7.47 29.27
CA LEU A 325 -5.12 6.92 28.25
C LEU A 325 -4.36 6.17 27.14
N THR A 326 -3.16 6.62 26.79
CA THR A 326 -2.31 5.96 25.79
C THR A 326 -1.71 4.66 26.33
N MET A 327 -1.24 4.63 27.57
CA MET A 327 -0.72 3.41 28.20
C MET A 327 -1.81 2.34 28.30
N ASN A 328 -3.01 2.68 28.80
CA ASN A 328 -4.14 1.76 28.85
C ASN A 328 -4.54 1.22 27.45
N MET A 329 -4.37 2.03 26.40
CA MET A 329 -4.59 1.60 25.00
C MET A 329 -3.52 0.60 24.56
N LEU A 330 -2.25 0.84 24.88
CA LEU A 330 -1.13 -0.05 24.57
C LEU A 330 -1.23 -1.36 25.35
N ASP A 331 -1.57 -1.33 26.64
CA ASP A 331 -1.85 -2.53 27.44
C ASP A 331 -2.97 -3.37 26.81
N GLY A 332 -4.03 -2.73 26.31
CA GLY A 332 -5.12 -3.39 25.57
C GLY A 332 -4.72 -3.89 24.17
N ILE A 333 -3.59 -3.46 23.62
CA ILE A 333 -2.99 -4.02 22.39
C ILE A 333 -2.13 -5.24 22.76
N ILE A 334 -1.29 -5.13 23.79
CA ILE A 334 -0.46 -6.23 24.33
C ILE A 334 -1.31 -7.41 24.79
N ALA A 335 -2.38 -7.16 25.55
CA ALA A 335 -3.29 -8.18 26.07
C ALA A 335 -4.04 -8.97 24.98
N ARG A 336 -4.02 -8.50 23.72
CA ARG A 336 -4.57 -9.20 22.54
C ARG A 336 -3.49 -9.90 21.70
N GLY A 337 -2.25 -9.99 22.18
CA GLY A 337 -1.12 -10.62 21.48
C GLY A 337 -0.28 -9.69 20.60
N TYR A 338 -0.70 -8.44 20.41
CA TYR A 338 -0.05 -7.49 19.48
C TYR A 338 1.12 -6.71 20.11
N GLU A 339 1.84 -7.32 21.06
CA GLU A 339 2.99 -6.70 21.74
C GLU A 339 4.08 -6.24 20.74
N HIS A 340 4.28 -7.00 19.66
CA HIS A 340 5.23 -6.68 18.60
C HIS A 340 4.93 -5.34 17.90
N LEU A 341 3.67 -4.89 17.86
CA LEU A 341 3.27 -3.59 17.32
C LEU A 341 3.52 -2.45 18.32
N VAL A 342 3.41 -2.71 19.62
CA VAL A 342 3.77 -1.74 20.66
C VAL A 342 5.28 -1.50 20.67
N ARG A 343 6.07 -2.58 20.54
CA ARG A 343 7.54 -2.50 20.40
C ARG A 343 7.99 -1.80 19.12
N SER A 344 7.21 -1.80 18.03
CA SER A 344 7.53 -1.02 16.82
C SER A 344 6.95 0.41 16.82
N ALA A 345 6.04 0.74 17.75
CA ALA A 345 5.28 1.99 17.72
C ALA A 345 6.11 3.28 17.92
N LEU A 346 5.62 4.37 17.32
CA LEU A 346 6.18 5.70 17.40
C LEU A 346 5.22 6.67 18.10
N ILE A 347 5.62 7.19 19.26
CA ILE A 347 4.86 8.20 20.01
C ILE A 347 5.30 9.59 19.58
N LEU A 348 4.38 10.42 19.11
CA LEU A 348 4.66 11.79 18.67
C LEU A 348 4.24 12.78 19.76
N THR A 349 5.16 13.21 20.61
CA THR A 349 4.86 14.15 21.71
C THR A 349 4.76 15.58 21.19
N VAL A 350 3.72 16.29 21.60
CA VAL A 350 3.51 17.72 21.27
C VAL A 350 3.16 18.53 22.51
N VAL A 351 3.89 19.63 22.73
CA VAL A 351 3.59 20.60 23.81
C VAL A 351 2.57 21.60 23.28
N LEU A 352 1.42 21.74 23.95
CA LEU A 352 0.35 22.63 23.51
C LEU A 352 0.57 24.08 23.98
N PRO A 353 0.16 25.10 23.19
CA PRO A 353 0.20 26.48 23.63
C PRO A 353 -0.77 26.72 24.80
N GLY A 354 -0.30 27.41 25.84
CA GLY A 354 -1.11 27.74 27.01
C GLY A 354 -0.89 26.83 28.21
N ASP A 355 -0.29 25.64 28.00
CA ASP A 355 0.35 24.91 29.09
C ASP A 355 1.50 25.78 29.61
N LYS A 356 1.31 26.35 30.82
CA LYS A 356 2.28 27.28 31.47
C LYS A 356 3.50 26.55 32.05
N ASP A 357 3.66 25.30 31.65
CA ASP A 357 4.70 24.42 32.12
C ASP A 357 6.06 24.93 31.66
N SER A 358 6.97 25.09 32.62
CA SER A 358 8.37 25.37 32.30
C SER A 358 8.94 24.23 31.45
N VAL A 359 10.02 24.51 30.72
CA VAL A 359 10.74 23.49 29.96
C VAL A 359 11.07 22.27 30.85
N ASP A 360 11.42 22.50 32.12
CA ASP A 360 11.59 21.50 33.16
C ASP A 360 10.38 20.58 33.36
N THR A 361 9.14 21.10 33.36
CA THR A 361 7.94 20.27 33.56
C THR A 361 7.68 19.39 32.34
N ALA A 362 7.84 19.93 31.12
CA ALA A 362 7.76 19.13 29.90
C ALA A 362 8.82 18.02 29.90
N LEU A 363 10.08 18.33 30.20
CA LEU A 363 11.18 17.36 30.29
C LEU A 363 10.94 16.30 31.39
N ARG A 364 10.37 16.67 32.54
CA ARG A 364 9.98 15.72 33.59
C ARG A 364 8.85 14.80 33.16
N LEU A 365 7.90 15.30 32.36
CA LEU A 365 6.79 14.50 31.87
C LEU A 365 7.25 13.56 30.73
N GLU A 366 8.12 14.03 29.84
CA GLU A 366 8.82 13.20 28.84
C GLU A 366 9.65 12.08 29.53
N GLY A 367 10.51 12.41 30.50
CA GLY A 367 11.32 11.42 31.23
C GLY A 367 10.54 10.56 32.24
N TRP A 368 9.28 10.87 32.52
CA TRP A 368 8.34 9.95 33.19
C TRP A 368 7.70 9.02 32.17
N LEU A 369 7.23 9.56 31.04
CA LEU A 369 6.62 8.81 29.94
C LEU A 369 7.56 7.73 29.38
N GLU A 370 8.86 8.06 29.21
CA GLU A 370 9.90 7.09 28.81
C GLU A 370 9.95 5.88 29.75
N LYS A 371 9.91 6.09 31.06
CA LYS A 371 10.00 5.02 32.07
C LYS A 371 8.76 4.15 32.14
N GLU A 372 7.58 4.74 32.01
CA GLU A 372 6.34 3.96 32.03
C GLU A 372 6.19 3.15 30.73
N PHE A 373 6.61 3.71 29.58
CA PHE A 373 6.65 2.98 28.32
C PHE A 373 7.72 1.88 28.30
N GLU A 374 8.86 2.06 28.98
CA GLU A 374 9.82 0.99 29.24
C GLU A 374 9.21 -0.12 30.12
N ALA A 375 8.42 0.25 31.15
CA ALA A 375 7.81 -0.70 32.08
C ALA A 375 6.73 -1.60 31.47
N ILE A 376 5.99 -1.14 30.44
CA ILE A 376 4.97 -1.95 29.74
C ILE A 376 5.54 -2.83 28.60
N GLY A 377 6.85 -3.10 28.58
CA GLY A 377 7.51 -3.92 27.56
C GLY A 377 8.26 -3.15 26.48
N GLY A 378 8.33 -1.82 26.59
CA GLY A 378 9.05 -0.96 25.67
C GLY A 378 8.21 -0.48 24.48
N VAL A 379 8.24 0.83 24.24
CA VAL A 379 7.69 1.44 23.02
C VAL A 379 8.83 1.82 22.09
N GLY A 380 8.66 1.55 20.79
CA GLY A 380 9.73 1.60 19.80
C GLY A 380 10.49 2.93 19.69
N ARG A 381 9.79 4.07 19.79
CA ARG A 381 10.43 5.39 19.96
C ARG A 381 9.45 6.45 20.45
N ILE A 382 9.96 7.44 21.19
CA ILE A 382 9.30 8.73 21.41
C ILE A 382 10.00 9.79 20.54
N MET A 383 9.22 10.59 19.80
CA MET A 383 9.73 11.69 18.98
C MET A 383 8.92 12.95 19.24
N ARG A 384 9.59 14.05 19.57
CA ARG A 384 8.93 15.34 19.80
C ARG A 384 8.67 16.06 18.47
N VAL A 385 7.43 16.50 18.27
CA VAL A 385 7.01 17.34 17.14
C VAL A 385 6.59 18.73 17.64
N PRO A 386 6.80 19.80 16.86
CA PRO A 386 6.34 21.14 17.26
C PRO A 386 4.82 21.23 17.19
N TYR A 387 4.25 22.13 18.00
CA TYR A 387 2.87 22.56 17.78
C TYR A 387 2.78 23.35 16.47
N GLU A 388 1.80 22.99 15.65
CA GLU A 388 1.55 23.59 14.34
C GLU A 388 0.15 24.25 14.33
N PRO A 389 0.07 25.60 14.30
CA PRO A 389 -1.19 26.32 14.18
C PRO A 389 -2.07 25.86 13.01
N LYS A 390 -1.47 25.47 11.88
CA LYS A 390 -2.22 24.98 10.70
C LYS A 390 -2.98 23.68 10.97
N PHE A 391 -2.49 22.81 11.84
CA PHE A 391 -3.20 21.59 12.25
C PHE A 391 -4.39 21.93 13.16
N ALA A 392 -4.18 22.83 14.13
CA ALA A 392 -5.18 23.25 15.10
C ALA A 392 -6.33 24.08 14.50
N SER A 393 -6.12 24.73 13.36
CA SER A 393 -7.12 25.59 12.69
C SER A 393 -8.45 24.92 12.30
N GLY A 394 -8.47 23.59 12.18
CA GLY A 394 -9.59 22.86 11.56
C GLY A 394 -9.60 22.87 10.02
N GLU A 395 -8.82 23.75 9.40
CA GLU A 395 -8.83 23.97 7.95
C GLU A 395 -8.04 22.92 7.16
N ARG A 396 -8.11 23.04 5.82
CA ARG A 396 -7.30 22.29 4.85
C ARG A 396 -5.80 22.49 5.12
N ILE A 397 -5.08 21.39 5.26
CA ILE A 397 -3.63 21.40 5.49
C ILE A 397 -2.93 21.52 4.13
N ARG A 398 -2.23 22.63 3.92
CA ARG A 398 -1.35 22.83 2.75
C ARG A 398 0.10 22.69 3.18
N TYR A 399 0.80 21.68 2.69
CA TYR A 399 2.17 21.34 3.09
C TYR A 399 3.15 22.53 3.01
N GLN A 400 3.02 23.36 1.97
CA GLN A 400 3.86 24.55 1.75
C GLN A 400 3.58 25.71 2.73
N GLU A 401 2.47 25.66 3.49
CA GLU A 401 2.12 26.65 4.52
C GLU A 401 2.52 26.23 5.94
N LEU A 402 3.06 25.01 6.11
CA LEU A 402 3.53 24.52 7.41
C LEU A 402 4.81 25.23 7.85
N GLY A 403 5.01 25.34 9.16
CA GLY A 403 6.26 25.87 9.71
C GLY A 403 7.46 25.00 9.29
N GLN A 404 8.61 25.62 9.02
CA GLN A 404 9.84 24.89 8.65
C GLN A 404 10.20 23.82 9.71
N ALA A 405 10.05 24.14 11.00
CA ALA A 405 10.27 23.19 12.09
C ALA A 405 9.29 21.99 12.02
N THR A 406 8.04 22.21 11.61
CA THR A 406 7.03 21.16 11.40
C THR A 406 7.44 20.25 10.24
N ILE A 407 7.84 20.84 9.11
CA ILE A 407 8.33 20.12 7.92
C ILE A 407 9.56 19.28 8.27
N GLU A 408 10.55 19.86 8.96
CA GLU A 408 11.75 19.16 9.41
C GLU A 408 11.39 18.00 10.38
N ALA A 409 10.53 18.25 11.37
CA ALA A 409 10.12 17.23 12.33
C ALA A 409 9.37 16.07 11.66
N TYR A 410 8.36 16.35 10.82
CA TYR A 410 7.62 15.31 10.11
C TYR A 410 8.46 14.57 9.07
N THR A 411 9.46 15.21 8.47
CA THR A 411 10.44 14.51 7.61
C THR A 411 11.35 13.58 8.42
N ASN A 412 11.70 13.95 9.65
CA ASN A 412 12.44 13.05 10.55
C ASN A 412 11.57 11.88 11.04
N VAL A 413 10.27 12.10 11.32
CA VAL A 413 9.32 11.02 11.66
C VAL A 413 9.09 10.09 10.47
N ALA A 414 8.86 10.63 9.26
CA ALA A 414 8.73 9.84 8.05
C ALA A 414 10.00 9.03 7.73
N ALA A 415 11.19 9.58 8.03
CA ALA A 415 12.46 8.85 7.90
C ALA A 415 12.56 7.68 8.91
N GLU A 416 12.09 7.87 10.15
CA GLU A 416 12.05 6.81 11.15
C GLU A 416 11.03 5.70 10.78
N ILE A 417 9.87 6.09 10.25
CA ILE A 417 8.88 5.16 9.71
C ILE A 417 9.50 4.38 8.54
N ALA A 418 10.15 5.06 7.59
CA ALA A 418 10.73 4.42 6.41
C ALA A 418 11.81 3.38 6.76
N ASP A 419 12.71 3.69 7.70
CA ASP A 419 13.72 2.74 8.16
C ASP A 419 13.07 1.52 8.84
N ARG A 420 12.10 1.74 9.75
CA ARG A 420 11.41 0.64 10.43
C ARG A 420 10.58 -0.23 9.48
N LEU A 421 9.98 0.36 8.45
CA LEU A 421 9.28 -0.39 7.40
C LEU A 421 10.27 -1.19 6.56
N ALA A 422 11.47 -0.68 6.30
CA ALA A 422 12.52 -1.43 5.65
C ALA A 422 13.00 -2.60 6.53
N ASP A 423 13.27 -2.36 7.83
CA ASP A 423 13.66 -3.40 8.80
C ASP A 423 12.59 -4.50 8.88
N ARG A 424 11.32 -4.15 9.06
CA ARG A 424 10.18 -5.10 9.05
C ARG A 424 10.06 -5.87 7.73
N ALA A 425 10.36 -5.23 6.61
CA ALA A 425 10.32 -5.88 5.31
C ALA A 425 11.52 -6.81 5.09
N TYR A 426 12.68 -6.52 5.68
CA TYR A 426 13.81 -7.44 5.71
C TYR A 426 13.55 -8.63 6.62
N GLU A 427 12.93 -8.44 7.79
CA GLU A 427 12.44 -9.53 8.66
C GLU A 427 11.53 -10.47 7.85
N ARG A 428 10.45 -9.95 7.27
CA ARG A 428 9.56 -10.73 6.40
C ARG A 428 10.26 -11.38 5.21
N THR A 429 11.11 -10.63 4.49
CA THR A 429 11.80 -11.17 3.31
C THR A 429 12.80 -12.27 3.70
N ALA A 430 13.37 -12.24 4.90
CA ALA A 430 14.20 -13.32 5.42
C ALA A 430 13.37 -14.58 5.69
N GLU A 431 12.18 -14.45 6.27
CA GLU A 431 11.22 -15.56 6.45
C GLU A 431 10.78 -16.15 5.09
N TYR A 432 10.58 -15.33 4.04
CA TYR A 432 10.28 -15.82 2.68
C TYR A 432 11.47 -16.47 1.96
N ALA A 433 12.71 -16.09 2.28
CA ALA A 433 13.90 -16.54 1.56
C ALA A 433 14.25 -18.02 1.84
N ASP A 434 13.75 -18.56 2.94
CA ASP A 434 14.01 -19.94 3.37
C ASP A 434 13.47 -20.97 2.37
N ALA A 435 12.26 -20.78 1.85
CA ALA A 435 11.55 -21.79 1.06
C ALA A 435 12.18 -22.15 -0.30
N TYR A 436 13.11 -21.32 -0.82
CA TYR A 436 13.72 -21.54 -2.14
C TYR A 436 15.12 -20.96 -2.23
N ALA A 437 16.11 -21.70 -1.74
CA ALA A 437 17.47 -21.60 -2.27
C ALA A 437 17.46 -22.18 -3.71
N PRO A 438 17.55 -21.37 -4.78
CA PRO A 438 17.90 -21.93 -6.08
C PRO A 438 19.25 -22.63 -5.92
N GLN A 439 19.39 -23.84 -6.47
CA GLN A 439 20.71 -24.46 -6.64
C GLN A 439 21.67 -23.40 -7.18
N GLU A 440 22.86 -23.29 -6.58
CA GLU A 440 23.86 -22.30 -6.98
C GLU A 440 23.88 -22.19 -8.51
N PHE A 441 23.51 -21.03 -9.04
CA PHE A 441 23.77 -20.74 -10.44
C PHE A 441 25.29 -20.59 -10.57
N THR A 442 25.97 -21.74 -10.65
CA THR A 442 27.39 -21.82 -10.93
C THR A 442 27.54 -21.13 -12.27
N ARG A 443 28.10 -19.91 -12.24
CA ARG A 443 28.45 -19.19 -13.45
C ARG A 443 29.24 -20.18 -14.31
N PRO A 444 28.76 -20.56 -15.52
CA PRO A 444 29.34 -21.68 -16.26
C PRO A 444 30.85 -21.48 -16.35
N SER A 445 31.58 -22.47 -15.83
CA SER A 445 33.00 -22.33 -15.51
C SER A 445 33.79 -22.15 -16.80
N GLN A 446 34.11 -20.89 -17.06
CA GLN A 446 34.63 -20.41 -18.35
C GLN A 446 33.62 -20.60 -19.48
N ALA A 447 33.13 -19.48 -20.04
CA ALA A 447 32.83 -19.48 -21.46
C ALA A 447 34.10 -19.96 -22.18
N GLU A 448 34.02 -21.08 -22.92
CA GLU A 448 35.14 -21.56 -23.71
C GLU A 448 35.71 -20.39 -24.50
N ARG A 449 37.00 -20.11 -24.29
CA ARG A 449 37.66 -18.99 -24.97
C ARG A 449 37.50 -19.21 -26.47
N ARG A 450 36.62 -18.41 -27.08
CA ARG A 450 36.37 -18.40 -28.52
C ARG A 450 37.72 -18.54 -29.24
N PRO A 451 37.93 -19.61 -30.02
CA PRO A 451 39.28 -19.96 -30.47
C PRO A 451 39.88 -18.78 -31.23
N PRO A 452 41.19 -18.48 -31.02
CA PRO A 452 41.81 -17.32 -31.62
C PRO A 452 41.60 -17.35 -33.13
N ARG A 453 41.05 -16.25 -33.67
CA ARG A 453 40.89 -16.08 -35.12
C ARG A 453 42.26 -16.32 -35.76
N ARG A 454 42.32 -17.29 -36.70
CA ARG A 454 43.54 -17.58 -37.46
C ARG A 454 44.08 -16.26 -38.05
N PRO A 455 45.39 -16.00 -37.99
CA PRO A 455 45.95 -14.80 -38.59
C PRO A 455 45.67 -14.81 -40.10
N TYR A 456 45.21 -13.66 -40.62
CA TYR A 456 44.96 -13.47 -42.04
C TYR A 456 46.26 -13.69 -42.82
N SER A 457 46.27 -14.72 -43.67
CA SER A 457 47.38 -14.99 -44.58
C SER A 457 47.27 -14.03 -45.76
N ILE A 458 48.22 -13.09 -45.88
CA ILE A 458 48.30 -12.19 -47.03
C ILE A 458 49.00 -12.95 -48.18
N PRO A 459 48.35 -13.19 -49.33
CA PRO A 459 49.03 -13.75 -50.50
C PRO A 459 49.92 -12.68 -51.14
N PRO A 460 51.12 -13.03 -51.63
CA PRO A 460 52.02 -12.07 -52.28
C PRO A 460 51.46 -11.58 -53.63
N HIS A 461 51.89 -10.37 -54.02
CA HIS A 461 51.41 -9.63 -55.18
C HIS A 461 51.51 -10.38 -56.53
N SER A 462 50.53 -10.12 -57.39
CA SER A 462 50.73 -10.10 -58.85
C SER A 462 50.16 -8.79 -59.41
N ILE A 463 51.00 -7.99 -60.07
CA ILE A 463 50.62 -6.74 -60.75
C ILE A 463 50.36 -7.04 -62.23
N PRO A 464 49.22 -6.58 -62.78
CA PRO A 464 49.21 -6.06 -64.16
C PRO A 464 48.93 -4.54 -64.22
N GLN A 465 49.33 -3.93 -65.34
CA GLN A 465 49.44 -2.48 -65.57
C GLN A 465 48.12 -1.76 -65.96
N PRO A 466 48.07 -0.41 -65.92
CA PRO A 466 46.85 0.37 -66.11
C PRO A 466 46.61 0.85 -67.56
N ALA A 467 45.35 1.12 -67.90
CA ALA A 467 44.88 1.84 -69.08
C ALA A 467 43.52 2.52 -68.75
N PRO A 468 43.06 3.56 -69.48
CA PRO A 468 43.13 4.92 -68.96
C PRO A 468 41.77 5.58 -68.67
N GLN A 469 41.81 6.70 -67.94
CA GLN A 469 40.65 7.57 -67.71
C GLN A 469 40.28 8.37 -68.96
N SER A 470 38.99 8.53 -69.21
CA SER A 470 38.41 9.57 -70.07
C SER A 470 37.35 10.35 -69.27
N TYR A 471 37.38 11.68 -69.41
CA TYR A 471 36.48 12.63 -68.75
C TYR A 471 35.17 12.85 -69.55
N ASP A 472 34.33 13.75 -69.02
CA ASP A 472 33.09 14.31 -69.57
C ASP A 472 31.85 13.40 -69.52
N ALA A 473 30.61 13.90 -69.37
CA ALA A 473 30.07 15.15 -68.80
C ALA A 473 28.54 14.96 -68.61
N ASP A 474 27.88 15.88 -67.89
CA ASP A 474 26.43 16.10 -67.82
C ASP A 474 25.47 14.94 -67.43
N ALA A 475 24.78 15.10 -66.30
CA ALA A 475 23.31 15.27 -66.28
C ALA A 475 22.77 15.51 -64.86
N ASP A 476 21.82 16.44 -64.75
CA ASP A 476 21.13 16.89 -63.54
C ASP A 476 19.83 16.08 -63.31
N TYR A 477 19.42 15.84 -62.05
CA TYR A 477 18.07 16.18 -61.51
C TYR A 477 17.72 15.57 -60.12
N ASP A 478 17.13 16.44 -59.28
CA ASP A 478 16.25 16.25 -58.10
C ASP A 478 16.61 15.25 -56.97
N ARG A 479 16.86 15.65 -55.71
CA ARG A 479 16.13 16.51 -54.72
C ARG A 479 15.18 15.75 -53.77
N HIS A 480 15.67 15.50 -52.55
CA HIS A 480 14.85 15.51 -51.33
C HIS A 480 15.62 16.23 -50.19
N PRO A 481 15.01 17.21 -49.48
CA PRO A 481 15.67 17.92 -48.39
C PRO A 481 15.62 17.14 -47.05
N PRO A 482 16.61 17.33 -46.16
CA PRO A 482 16.66 16.65 -44.86
C PRO A 482 15.69 17.26 -43.82
N ARG A 483 15.27 16.43 -42.86
CA ARG A 483 14.36 16.81 -41.76
C ARG A 483 15.02 17.80 -40.78
N GLU A 484 14.36 18.91 -40.50
CA GLU A 484 14.78 19.87 -39.47
C GLU A 484 14.57 19.34 -38.03
N GLN A 485 15.45 19.78 -37.14
CA GLN A 485 15.41 19.47 -35.71
C GLN A 485 14.34 20.30 -35.00
N TRP A 486 13.47 19.64 -34.21
CA TRP A 486 12.49 20.33 -33.38
C TRP A 486 13.16 21.15 -32.27
N ARG A 487 12.80 22.44 -32.17
CA ARG A 487 13.05 23.31 -31.02
C ARG A 487 11.72 23.80 -30.44
N PRO A 488 11.52 23.82 -29.11
CA PRO A 488 10.31 24.37 -28.51
C PRO A 488 10.13 25.86 -28.82
N ARG A 489 8.90 26.26 -29.15
CA ARG A 489 8.52 27.64 -29.49
C ARG A 489 8.04 28.38 -28.23
N ALA A 490 8.54 29.60 -28.00
CA ALA A 490 8.11 30.42 -26.87
C ALA A 490 6.65 30.87 -27.00
N VAL A 491 5.94 30.94 -25.87
CA VAL A 491 4.54 31.38 -25.78
C VAL A 491 4.50 32.87 -25.38
N PRO A 492 3.78 33.74 -26.12
CA PRO A 492 3.60 35.13 -25.72
C PRO A 492 2.60 35.27 -24.54
N PRO A 493 2.73 36.31 -23.70
CA PRO A 493 1.84 36.50 -22.55
C PRO A 493 0.40 36.79 -22.99
N ARG A 494 -0.58 36.31 -22.19
CA ARG A 494 -2.00 36.67 -22.32
C ARG A 494 -2.29 37.99 -21.61
N ASP A 495 -3.15 38.79 -22.21
CA ASP A 495 -3.65 40.05 -21.63
C ASP A 495 -4.42 39.82 -20.31
N GLN A 496 -4.28 40.77 -19.38
CA GLN A 496 -5.04 40.80 -18.13
C GLN A 496 -6.35 41.58 -18.32
N PRO A 497 -7.50 41.11 -17.77
CA PRO A 497 -8.68 41.95 -17.60
C PRO A 497 -8.44 43.04 -16.52
N PRO A 498 -9.15 44.17 -16.57
CA PRO A 498 -8.91 45.31 -15.68
C PRO A 498 -9.25 45.00 -14.22
N ARG A 499 -8.52 45.65 -13.30
CA ARG A 499 -8.81 45.64 -11.87
C ARG A 499 -9.94 46.61 -11.55
N GLU A 500 -10.93 46.15 -10.77
CA GLU A 500 -11.87 47.04 -10.10
C GLU A 500 -11.26 47.62 -8.81
N ASP A 501 -11.72 48.80 -8.43
CA ASP A 501 -11.14 49.67 -7.41
C ASP A 501 -11.91 49.54 -6.07
N PRO A 502 -11.29 49.09 -4.97
CA PRO A 502 -11.99 48.78 -3.71
C PRO A 502 -12.18 50.03 -2.82
N PHE A 503 -12.76 51.11 -3.36
CA PHE A 503 -13.24 52.25 -2.59
C PHE A 503 -14.53 52.84 -3.17
N ARG A 504 -15.63 52.07 -3.11
CA ARG A 504 -17.00 52.60 -3.11
C ARG A 504 -18.00 51.66 -2.46
#